data_AF-A0A3C0MA91-F1
#
_entry.id   AF-A0A3C0MA91-F1
#
_cell.length_a   1.000
_cell.length_b   1.000
_cell.length_c   1.000
_cell.angle_alpha   90.00
_cell.angle_beta   90.00
_cell.angle_gamma   90.00
#
_symmetry.space_group_name_H-M   'P 1'
#
loop_
_entity.id
_entity.type
_entity.pdbx_description
1 polymer ?
#
loop_
_entity_poly.entity_id
_entity_poly.type
_entity_poly.pdbx_seq_one_letter_code
_entity_poly.pdbx_strand_id
1 'polypeptide(L)'
;MDTQTLFDDFKKQYPDIRPDYTIDQHWHHYTAADHRTWKTLYERLEVLLPRYVCPEFLDGMHRLDIGRDQIPEFTELSRRLSTLTGWSIVAVPGLVPDDIFF
;
A
#
# COMPACT_ATOMS: atom_id res chain seq x y z
N MET A 1 -4.26 -3.32 -25.00
CA MET A 1 -5.22 -4.21 -24.31
C MET A 1 -6.35 -3.30 -23.88
N ASP A 2 -7.60 -3.61 -24.23
CA ASP A 2 -8.73 -2.73 -23.91
C ASP A 2 -8.97 -2.70 -22.39
N THR A 3 -9.21 -1.50 -21.83
CA THR A 3 -9.41 -1.26 -20.39
C THR A 3 -10.54 -2.11 -19.82
N GLN A 4 -11.59 -2.33 -20.62
CA GLN A 4 -12.71 -3.20 -20.26
C GLN A 4 -12.29 -4.68 -20.17
N THR A 5 -11.48 -5.17 -21.11
CA THR A 5 -10.99 -6.56 -21.10
C THR A 5 -10.11 -6.81 -19.87
N LEU A 6 -9.25 -5.84 -19.52
CA LEU A 6 -8.41 -5.94 -18.33
C LEU A 6 -9.23 -5.93 -17.03
N PHE A 7 -10.26 -5.09 -16.96
CA PHE A 7 -11.16 -5.06 -15.80
C PHE A 7 -11.89 -6.41 -15.62
N ASP A 8 -12.40 -6.99 -16.70
CA ASP A 8 -13.11 -8.28 -16.65
C ASP A 8 -12.18 -9.42 -16.18
N ASP A 9 -10.91 -9.39 -16.57
CA ASP A 9 -9.92 -10.35 -16.09
C ASP A 9 -9.60 -10.15 -14.60
N PHE A 10 -9.45 -8.90 -14.15
CA PHE A 10 -9.33 -8.62 -12.72
C PHE A 10 -10.57 -9.04 -11.94
N LYS A 11 -11.79 -8.83 -12.46
CA LYS A 11 -13.04 -9.21 -11.79
C LYS A 11 -13.15 -10.71 -11.55
N LYS A 12 -12.59 -11.54 -12.44
CA LYS A 12 -12.54 -13.00 -12.25
C LYS A 12 -11.64 -13.40 -11.07
N GLN A 13 -10.51 -12.71 -10.90
CA GLN A 13 -9.53 -13.01 -9.84
C GLN A 13 -9.88 -12.32 -8.51
N TYR A 14 -10.44 -11.12 -8.57
CA TYR A 14 -10.82 -10.26 -7.46
C TYR A 14 -12.31 -9.91 -7.60
N PRO A 15 -13.21 -10.79 -7.12
CA PRO A 15 -14.66 -10.57 -7.26
C PRO A 15 -15.15 -9.30 -6.57
N ASP A 16 -14.41 -8.78 -5.60
CA ASP A 16 -14.67 -7.57 -4.83
C ASP A 16 -14.14 -6.27 -5.46
N ILE A 17 -13.45 -6.34 -6.62
CA ILE A 17 -12.97 -5.13 -7.30
C ILE A 17 -14.11 -4.16 -7.60
N ARG A 18 -13.87 -2.89 -7.26
CA ARG A 18 -14.75 -1.74 -7.46
C ARG A 18 -14.54 -1.11 -8.85
N PRO A 19 -15.49 -0.31 -9.37
CA PRO A 19 -15.37 0.32 -10.69
C PRO A 19 -14.15 1.24 -10.85
N ASP A 20 -13.59 1.72 -9.74
CA ASP A 20 -12.37 2.53 -9.68
C ASP A 20 -11.08 1.69 -9.55
N TYR A 21 -11.16 0.39 -9.85
CA TYR A 21 -10.06 -0.59 -9.75
C TYR A 21 -9.54 -0.84 -8.32
N THR A 22 -10.21 -0.31 -7.29
CA THR A 22 -9.80 -0.58 -5.91
C THR A 22 -10.36 -1.91 -5.40
N ILE A 23 -9.60 -2.54 -4.50
CA ILE A 23 -9.98 -3.74 -3.76
C ILE A 23 -9.80 -3.50 -2.26
N ASP A 24 -10.34 -4.38 -1.43
CA ASP A 24 -9.98 -4.39 -0.01
C ASP A 24 -8.55 -4.95 0.14
N GLN A 25 -7.79 -4.45 1.11
CA GLN A 25 -6.43 -4.96 1.39
C GLN A 25 -6.46 -6.43 1.83
N HIS A 26 -7.58 -6.89 2.41
CA HIS A 26 -7.72 -8.20 3.06
C HIS A 26 -6.61 -8.46 4.07
N TRP A 27 -6.34 -7.48 4.94
CA TRP A 27 -5.22 -7.51 5.89
C TRP A 27 -5.16 -8.78 6.74
N HIS A 28 -6.33 -9.32 7.11
CA HIS A 28 -6.46 -10.55 7.89
C HIS A 28 -5.99 -11.82 7.15
N HIS A 29 -5.73 -11.77 5.85
CA HIS A 29 -5.13 -12.86 5.09
C HIS A 29 -3.60 -12.93 5.25
N TYR A 30 -2.95 -11.86 5.73
CA TYR A 30 -1.51 -11.90 5.98
C TYR A 30 -1.20 -12.86 7.13
N THR A 31 -0.25 -13.74 6.87
CA THR A 31 0.21 -14.71 7.85
C THR A 31 1.28 -14.11 8.76
N ALA A 32 1.55 -14.78 9.88
CA ALA A 32 2.70 -14.44 10.72
C ALA A 32 4.05 -14.54 9.97
N ALA A 33 4.13 -15.31 8.88
CA ALA A 33 5.32 -15.33 8.03
C ALA A 33 5.44 -14.04 7.20
N ASP A 34 4.34 -13.53 6.66
CA ASP A 34 4.31 -12.29 5.88
C ASP A 34 4.70 -11.09 6.74
N HIS A 35 4.16 -10.99 7.96
CA HIS A 35 4.54 -9.92 8.90
C HIS A 35 6.01 -10.00 9.32
N ARG A 36 6.59 -11.21 9.47
CA ARG A 36 8.03 -11.36 9.76
C ARG A 36 8.89 -10.95 8.58
N THR A 37 8.47 -11.26 7.36
CA THR A 37 9.15 -10.81 6.14
C THR A 37 9.16 -9.29 6.08
N TRP A 38 8.01 -8.65 6.30
CA TRP A 38 7.89 -7.20 6.41
C TRP A 38 8.88 -6.61 7.43
N LYS A 39 8.83 -7.09 8.67
CA LYS A 39 9.72 -6.61 9.74
C LYS A 39 11.18 -6.72 9.35
N THR A 40 11.59 -7.86 8.81
CA THR A 40 12.98 -8.09 8.38
C THR A 40 13.43 -7.09 7.32
N LEU A 41 12.56 -6.77 6.36
CA LEU A 41 12.86 -5.81 5.30
C LEU A 41 12.87 -4.37 5.84
N TYR A 42 11.90 -4.02 6.67
CA TYR A 42 11.80 -2.71 7.29
C TYR A 42 13.03 -2.39 8.13
N GLU A 43 13.45 -3.28 9.02
CA GLU A 43 14.63 -3.09 9.89
C GLU A 43 15.92 -2.88 9.07
N ARG A 44 16.06 -3.56 7.94
CA ARG A 44 17.21 -3.38 7.05
C ARG A 44 17.18 -2.02 6.36
N LEU A 45 16.01 -1.60 5.88
CA LEU A 45 15.85 -0.31 5.20
C LEU A 45 16.02 0.86 6.16
N GLU A 46 15.44 0.78 7.36
CA GLU A 46 15.50 1.81 8.41
C GLU A 46 16.95 2.28 8.69
N VAL A 47 17.91 1.35 8.70
CA VAL A 47 19.34 1.67 8.92
C VAL A 47 19.98 2.37 7.70
N LEU A 48 19.50 2.09 6.49
CA LEU A 48 20.08 2.60 5.24
C LEU A 48 19.48 3.94 4.83
N LEU A 49 18.18 4.13 5.03
CA LEU A 49 17.41 5.25 4.53
C LEU A 49 18.02 6.63 4.83
N PRO A 50 18.56 6.93 6.04
CA PRO A 50 19.11 8.24 6.35
C PRO A 50 20.25 8.69 5.45
N ARG A 51 20.94 7.76 4.79
CA ARG A 51 22.03 8.06 3.86
C ARG A 51 21.55 8.39 2.44
N TYR A 52 20.38 7.88 2.05
CA TYR A 52 19.96 7.84 0.64
C TYR A 52 18.71 8.67 0.33
N VAL A 53 17.88 8.97 1.33
CA VAL A 53 16.62 9.69 1.11
C VAL A 53 16.72 11.14 1.55
N CYS A 54 15.84 11.98 0.99
CA CYS A 54 15.75 13.37 1.40
C CYS A 54 15.15 13.51 2.82
N PRO A 55 15.38 14.63 3.51
CA PRO A 55 14.84 14.86 4.85
C PRO A 55 13.31 14.74 4.95
N GLU A 56 12.59 15.17 3.91
CA GLU A 56 11.12 15.11 3.86
C GLU A 56 10.60 13.66 3.87
N PHE A 57 11.34 12.73 3.25
CA PHE A 57 11.00 11.32 3.30
C PHE A 57 11.15 10.76 4.73
N LEU A 58 12.23 11.12 5.43
CA LEU A 58 12.44 10.70 6.82
C LEU A 58 11.35 11.29 7.73
N ASP A 59 11.04 12.58 7.59
CA ASP A 59 9.95 13.22 8.34
C ASP A 59 8.61 12.52 8.09
N GLY A 60 8.30 12.21 6.83
CA GLY A 60 7.10 11.47 6.44
C GLY A 60 7.02 10.09 7.10
N MET A 61 8.11 9.32 7.05
CA MET A 61 8.20 8.01 7.71
C MET A 61 7.96 8.10 9.22
N HIS A 62 8.55 9.09 9.89
CA HIS A 62 8.37 9.30 11.32
C HIS A 62 6.94 9.73 11.69
N ARG A 63 6.32 10.58 10.88
CA ARG A 63 4.96 11.10 11.15
C ARG A 63 3.85 10.10 10.84
N LEU A 64 4.03 9.29 9.81
CA LEU A 64 3.04 8.29 9.41
C LEU A 64 3.05 7.06 10.34
N ASP A 65 4.20 6.76 10.95
CA ASP A 65 4.40 5.58 11.80
C ASP A 65 3.87 4.32 11.08
N ILE A 66 4.53 3.98 9.98
CA ILE A 66 4.12 2.93 9.03
C ILE A 66 4.13 1.52 9.67
N GLY A 67 4.60 1.37 10.91
CA GLY A 67 4.59 0.11 11.64
C GLY A 67 5.80 -0.75 11.32
N ARG A 68 6.75 -0.79 12.25
CA ARG A 68 7.99 -1.57 12.12
C ARG A 68 7.76 -3.09 12.20
N ASP A 69 6.79 -3.52 13.01
CA ASP A 69 6.66 -4.93 13.40
C ASP A 69 5.75 -5.75 12.50
N GLN A 70 4.85 -5.11 11.75
CA GLN A 70 3.85 -5.78 10.92
C GLN A 70 3.47 -4.92 9.73
N ILE A 71 3.06 -5.57 8.63
CA ILE A 71 2.42 -4.92 7.48
C ILE A 71 1.32 -3.96 7.98
N PRO A 72 1.35 -2.67 7.62
CA PRO A 72 0.34 -1.71 8.05
C PRO A 72 -1.03 -2.02 7.49
N GLU A 73 -2.06 -1.78 8.29
CA GLU A 73 -3.44 -1.76 7.82
C GLU A 73 -3.72 -0.42 7.11
N PHE A 74 -4.13 -0.49 5.85
CA PHE A 74 -4.31 0.69 5.00
C PHE A 74 -5.40 1.63 5.53
N THR A 75 -6.42 1.12 6.21
CA THR A 75 -7.47 1.93 6.83
C THR A 75 -6.89 2.88 7.87
N GLU A 76 -6.09 2.36 8.80
CA GLU A 76 -5.47 3.16 9.87
C GLU A 76 -4.39 4.10 9.30
N LEU A 77 -3.57 3.60 8.36
CA LEU A 77 -2.55 4.42 7.73
C LEU A 77 -3.16 5.56 6.90
N SER A 78 -4.24 5.31 6.17
CA SER A 78 -4.98 6.34 5.42
C SER A 78 -5.62 7.37 6.34
N ARG A 79 -6.15 6.96 7.50
CA ARG A 79 -6.69 7.89 8.50
C ARG A 79 -5.62 8.90 8.96
N ARG A 80 -4.40 8.40 9.23
CA ARG A 80 -3.26 9.25 9.61
C ARG A 80 -2.83 10.14 8.45
N LEU A 81 -2.62 9.57 7.27
CA LEU A 81 -2.19 10.29 6.07
C LEU A 81 -3.19 11.40 5.70
N SER A 82 -4.48 11.09 5.70
CA SER A 82 -5.55 12.04 5.37
C SER A 82 -5.56 13.23 6.33
N THR A 83 -5.31 12.99 7.62
CA THR A 83 -5.19 14.08 8.61
C THR A 83 -3.99 15.00 8.33
N LEU A 84 -2.90 14.45 7.80
CA LEU A 84 -1.66 15.19 7.56
C LEU A 84 -1.63 15.89 6.20
N THR A 85 -2.25 15.31 5.18
CA THR A 85 -2.07 15.74 3.78
C THR A 85 -3.36 15.75 2.95
N GLY A 86 -4.45 15.18 3.45
CA GLY A 86 -5.69 14.93 2.68
C GLY A 86 -5.66 13.70 1.77
N TRP A 87 -4.52 12.97 1.71
CA TRP A 87 -4.37 11.78 0.87
C TRP A 87 -4.75 10.49 1.60
N SER A 88 -5.09 9.46 0.82
CA SER A 88 -5.41 8.11 1.31
C SER A 88 -4.68 7.05 0.48
N ILE A 89 -4.51 5.87 1.06
CA ILE A 89 -3.91 4.69 0.43
C ILE A 89 -5.02 3.69 0.11
N VAL A 90 -5.00 3.16 -1.10
CA VAL A 90 -5.94 2.12 -1.56
C VAL A 90 -5.17 0.92 -2.11
N ALA A 91 -5.75 -0.27 -2.00
CA ALA A 91 -5.22 -1.46 -2.63
C ALA A 91 -5.79 -1.61 -4.05
N VAL A 92 -4.96 -2.07 -4.98
CA VAL A 92 -5.32 -2.37 -6.38
C VAL A 92 -4.94 -3.82 -6.69
N PRO A 93 -5.64 -4.50 -7.61
CA PRO A 93 -5.42 -5.92 -7.90
C PRO A 93 -4.08 -6.22 -8.58
N GLY A 94 -3.40 -5.21 -9.09
CA GLY A 94 -2.14 -5.35 -9.80
C GLY A 94 -1.80 -4.10 -10.59
N LEU A 95 -1.17 -4.29 -11.76
CA LEU A 95 -0.87 -3.19 -12.69
C LEU A 95 -2.18 -2.72 -13.35
N VAL A 96 -2.68 -1.56 -12.89
CA VAL A 96 -3.83 -0.88 -13.48
C VAL A 96 -3.40 -0.05 -14.70
N PRO A 97 -4.33 0.31 -15.60
CA PRO A 97 -4.05 1.20 -16.72
C PRO A 97 -3.51 2.58 -16.29
N ASP A 98 -2.73 3.21 -17.15
CA ASP A 98 -2.10 4.52 -16.86
C ASP A 98 -3.13 5.63 -16.56
N ASP A 99 -4.26 5.63 -17.27
CA ASP A 99 -5.37 6.58 -17.09
C ASP A 99 -6.14 6.40 -15.77
N ILE A 100 -5.93 5.26 -15.09
CA ILE A 100 -6.45 5.00 -13.76
C ILE A 100 -5.40 5.30 -12.69
N PHE A 101 -4.12 5.15 -13.00
CA PHE A 101 -3.02 5.38 -12.07
C PHE A 101 -2.70 6.88 -11.86
N PHE A 102 -2.81 7.71 -12.90
CA PHE A 102 -2.45 9.14 -12.90
C PHE A 102 -3.67 10.07 -12.95
#